data_AF-A0A8E2HDN7-F1
#
_entry.id   AF-A0A8E2HDN7-F1
#
_cell.length_a   1.000
_cell.length_b   1.000
_cell.length_c   1.000
_cell.angle_alpha   90.00
_cell.angle_beta   90.00
_cell.angle_gamma   90.00
#
_symmetry.space_group_name_H-M   'P 1'
#
loop_
_entity.id
_entity.type
_entity.pdbx_description
1 polymer ?
#
loop_
_entity_poly.entity_id
_entity_poly.type
_entity_poly.pdbx_seq_one_letter_code
_entity_poly.pdbx_strand_id
1 'polypeptide(L)'
;MTPAFEKDDAPVTSSRDIEPDRELFAETVTIARSAGELYAFWRDPNNVALLVGPMASIVPLEDDRVRWTIIGPTGAAATWVSAISEDRTGSTLFWQSEQGGDVESGGRIDFLDGGLRGAVVRVTLAFTLSARSLGRIMTSHLNRQVRAHVRRILRSFKQMMEAHEIATAARHRRLLNNPSQ
;
A
#
# COMPACT_ATOMS: atom_id res chain seq x y z
N MET A 1 0.44 -38.84 -11.75
CA MET A 1 0.50 -37.89 -12.88
C MET A 1 -0.56 -36.83 -12.62
N THR A 2 -0.16 -35.72 -12.00
CA THR A 2 -1.05 -34.64 -11.55
C THR A 2 -1.21 -33.65 -12.72
N PRO A 3 -2.42 -33.21 -13.11
CA PRO A 3 -2.54 -32.19 -14.13
C PRO A 3 -2.10 -30.84 -13.55
N ALA A 4 -1.37 -30.08 -14.35
CA ALA A 4 -0.89 -28.75 -14.06
C ALA A 4 -2.05 -27.76 -14.04
N PHE A 5 -2.13 -26.94 -12.98
CA PHE A 5 -2.98 -25.75 -12.98
C PHE A 5 -2.28 -24.67 -13.80
N GLU A 6 -2.81 -24.42 -14.98
CA GLU A 6 -2.45 -23.30 -15.84
C GLU A 6 -2.86 -21.99 -15.15
N LYS A 7 -1.87 -21.13 -14.93
CA LYS A 7 -1.97 -19.87 -14.19
C LYS A 7 -2.73 -18.85 -15.04
N ASP A 8 -4.00 -18.65 -14.72
CA ASP A 8 -4.80 -17.54 -15.24
C ASP A 8 -4.19 -16.21 -14.77
N ASP A 9 -3.58 -15.48 -15.71
CA ASP A 9 -2.89 -14.20 -15.49
C ASP A 9 -3.86 -12.99 -15.46
N ALA A 10 -5.15 -13.23 -15.28
CA ALA A 10 -6.13 -12.17 -15.07
C ALA A 10 -5.99 -11.55 -13.65
N PRO A 11 -6.06 -10.21 -13.51
CA PRO A 11 -6.16 -9.60 -12.20
C PRO A 11 -7.44 -10.09 -11.50
N VAL A 12 -7.33 -10.50 -10.24
CA VAL A 12 -8.45 -11.03 -9.42
C VAL A 12 -9.62 -10.03 -9.27
N THR A 13 -9.45 -8.79 -9.75
CA THR A 13 -10.50 -7.77 -9.88
C THR A 13 -11.50 -8.02 -11.02
N SER A 14 -11.24 -8.99 -11.90
CA SER A 14 -12.03 -9.23 -13.12
C SER A 14 -12.57 -10.65 -13.29
N SER A 15 -12.36 -11.55 -12.31
CA SER A 15 -12.87 -12.91 -12.40
C SER A 15 -14.36 -12.95 -12.02
N ARG A 16 -15.22 -13.40 -12.94
CA ARG A 16 -16.69 -13.40 -12.79
C ARG A 16 -17.24 -14.52 -11.89
N ASP A 17 -16.38 -15.40 -11.39
CA ASP A 17 -16.80 -16.62 -10.69
C ASP A 17 -16.42 -16.66 -9.20
N ILE A 18 -15.95 -15.54 -8.63
CA ILE A 18 -15.68 -15.42 -7.20
C ILE A 18 -16.35 -14.15 -6.71
N GLU A 19 -17.47 -14.29 -6.00
CA GLU A 19 -18.01 -13.20 -5.18
C GLU A 19 -17.15 -13.16 -3.92
N PRO A 20 -16.25 -12.17 -3.77
CA PRO A 20 -15.32 -12.20 -2.66
C PRO A 20 -16.09 -11.90 -1.38
N ASP A 21 -15.92 -12.74 -0.35
CA ASP A 21 -16.43 -12.52 1.02
C ASP A 21 -15.87 -11.23 1.68
N ARG A 22 -14.98 -10.52 0.97
CA ARG A 22 -14.32 -9.28 1.39
C ARG A 22 -14.36 -8.26 0.26
N GLU A 23 -14.64 -7.00 0.57
CA GLU A 23 -14.60 -5.94 -0.43
C GLU A 23 -13.16 -5.72 -0.91
N LEU A 24 -12.88 -6.18 -2.12
CA LEU A 24 -11.59 -6.06 -2.77
C LEU A 24 -11.55 -4.78 -3.61
N PHE A 25 -10.49 -4.00 -3.45
CA PHE A 25 -10.22 -2.92 -4.37
C PHE A 25 -8.74 -2.79 -4.73
N ALA A 26 -8.50 -2.24 -5.91
CA ALA A 26 -7.17 -1.93 -6.40
C ALA A 26 -7.05 -0.44 -6.77
N GLU A 27 -5.89 0.13 -6.50
CA GLU A 27 -5.50 1.48 -6.90
C GLU A 27 -4.09 1.44 -7.49
N THR A 28 -3.79 2.32 -8.44
CA THR A 28 -2.52 2.29 -9.19
C THR A 28 -2.00 3.71 -9.41
N VAL A 29 -0.69 3.88 -9.35
CA VAL A 29 0.01 5.13 -9.66
C VAL A 29 1.33 4.81 -10.38
N THR A 30 1.70 5.64 -11.35
CA THR A 30 3.04 5.59 -11.97
C THR A 30 3.94 6.63 -11.30
N ILE A 31 5.12 6.21 -10.86
CA ILE A 31 6.10 7.05 -10.17
C ILE A 31 7.40 7.00 -10.94
N ALA A 32 8.00 8.16 -11.21
CA ALA A 32 9.23 8.32 -11.99
C ALA A 32 10.49 7.90 -11.20
N ARG A 33 10.46 6.72 -10.58
CA ARG A 33 11.57 6.08 -9.84
C ARG A 33 11.64 4.60 -10.18
N SER A 34 12.77 3.98 -9.87
CA SER A 34 12.95 2.54 -10.09
C SER A 34 12.04 1.74 -9.15
N ALA A 35 11.61 0.55 -9.59
CA ALA A 35 10.83 -0.36 -8.76
C ALA A 35 11.54 -0.71 -7.43
N GLY A 36 12.86 -0.90 -7.49
CA GLY A 36 13.68 -1.22 -6.32
C GLY A 36 13.71 -0.12 -5.26
N GLU A 37 13.82 1.15 -5.67
CA GLU A 37 13.77 2.30 -4.73
C GLU A 37 12.41 2.43 -4.06
N LEU A 38 11.33 2.32 -4.85
CA LEU A 38 9.96 2.40 -4.35
C LEU A 38 9.67 1.25 -3.37
N TYR A 39 10.12 0.05 -3.72
CA TYR A 39 10.04 -1.13 -2.88
C TYR A 39 10.77 -0.91 -1.55
N ALA A 40 12.05 -0.49 -1.59
CA ALA A 40 12.86 -0.30 -0.40
C ALA A 40 12.27 0.77 0.53
N PHE A 41 11.74 1.85 -0.04
CA PHE A 41 11.04 2.88 0.73
C PHE A 41 9.80 2.31 1.44
N TRP A 42 8.94 1.61 0.70
CA TRP A 42 7.68 1.08 1.23
C TRP A 42 7.88 -0.05 2.25
N ARG A 43 8.97 -0.82 2.12
CA ARG A 43 9.29 -1.95 3.02
C ARG A 43 9.56 -1.51 4.46
N ASP A 44 9.99 -0.27 4.66
CA ASP A 44 10.16 0.31 6.00
C ASP A 44 8.82 0.81 6.55
N PRO A 45 8.29 0.23 7.63
CA PRO A 45 6.99 0.62 8.19
C PRO A 45 6.97 2.06 8.71
N ASN A 46 8.12 2.65 9.06
CA ASN A 46 8.18 4.07 9.46
C ASN A 46 7.87 5.00 8.28
N ASN A 47 8.34 4.64 7.09
CA ASN A 47 8.03 5.38 5.87
C ASN A 47 6.54 5.27 5.50
N VAL A 48 5.95 4.08 5.68
CA VAL A 48 4.51 3.89 5.49
C VAL A 48 3.71 4.74 6.47
N ALA A 49 4.13 4.81 7.74
CA ALA A 49 3.49 5.66 8.75
C ALA A 49 3.45 7.15 8.34
N LEU A 50 4.52 7.67 7.72
CA LEU A 50 4.57 9.04 7.20
C LEU A 50 3.52 9.28 6.10
N LEU A 51 3.24 8.29 5.25
CA LEU A 51 2.29 8.43 4.14
C LEU A 51 0.83 8.35 4.59
N VAL A 52 0.54 7.48 5.54
CA VAL A 52 -0.83 7.25 6.06
C VAL A 52 -1.31 8.47 6.85
N GLY A 53 -0.43 9.06 7.65
CA GLY A 53 -0.72 10.26 8.44
C GLY A 53 -1.74 9.99 9.55
N PRO A 54 -2.47 11.01 10.04
CA PRO A 54 -3.19 10.94 11.33
C PRO A 54 -4.43 10.03 11.34
N MET A 55 -4.83 9.47 10.21
CA MET A 55 -6.02 8.59 10.15
C MET A 55 -5.76 7.18 10.67
N ALA A 56 -4.49 6.74 10.65
CA ALA A 56 -4.10 5.48 11.26
C ALA A 56 -2.75 5.63 11.96
N SER A 57 -2.64 5.02 13.13
CA SER A 57 -1.37 4.78 13.79
C SER A 57 -0.79 3.47 13.30
N ILE A 58 0.49 3.49 12.94
CA ILE A 58 1.29 2.34 12.53
C ILE A 58 2.41 2.20 13.54
N VAL A 59 2.42 1.09 14.28
CA VAL A 59 3.47 0.78 15.24
C VAL A 59 4.17 -0.50 14.79
N PRO A 60 5.44 -0.41 14.33
CA PRO A 60 6.24 -1.59 14.01
C PRO A 60 6.36 -2.52 15.23
N LEU A 61 6.29 -3.81 14.99
CA LEU A 61 6.56 -4.88 15.95
C LEU A 61 7.70 -5.75 15.42
N GLU A 62 8.06 -6.77 16.18
CA GLU A 62 9.02 -7.79 15.76
C GLU A 62 8.45 -8.69 14.64
N ASP A 63 9.33 -9.34 13.89
CA ASP A 63 8.98 -10.34 12.86
C ASP A 63 8.12 -9.81 11.70
N ASP A 64 8.46 -8.63 11.17
CA ASP A 64 7.73 -7.98 10.08
C ASP A 64 6.23 -7.76 10.36
N ARG A 65 5.90 -7.61 11.65
CA ARG A 65 4.56 -7.31 12.10
C ARG A 65 4.39 -5.82 12.33
N VAL A 66 3.15 -5.39 12.15
CA VAL A 66 2.74 -4.00 12.33
C VAL A 66 1.40 -4.01 13.05
N ARG A 67 1.31 -3.23 14.14
CA ARG A 67 0.03 -2.90 14.77
C ARG A 67 -0.56 -1.67 14.11
N TRP A 68 -1.79 -1.81 13.65
CA TRP A 68 -2.60 -0.76 13.07
C TRP A 68 -3.67 -0.32 14.06
N THR A 69 -3.89 0.98 14.16
CA THR A 69 -5.05 1.54 14.88
C THR A 69 -5.67 2.64 14.04
N ILE A 70 -6.95 2.50 13.70
CA ILE A 70 -7.73 3.56 13.04
C ILE A 70 -8.75 4.14 14.00
N ILE A 71 -9.03 5.44 13.87
CA ILE A 71 -10.11 6.10 14.62
C ILE A 71 -11.29 6.28 13.68
N GLY A 72 -12.41 5.63 14.02
CA GLY A 72 -13.66 5.76 13.31
C GLY A 72 -14.35 7.12 13.54
N PRO A 73 -15.36 7.47 12.73
CA PRO A 73 -16.05 8.76 12.81
C PRO A 73 -16.68 9.06 14.18
N THR A 74 -17.03 8.02 14.94
CA THR A 74 -17.62 8.11 16.28
C THR A 74 -16.58 8.27 17.39
N GLY A 75 -15.29 8.42 17.05
CA GLY A 75 -14.17 8.38 18.00
C GLY A 75 -13.79 6.97 18.46
N ALA A 76 -14.54 5.95 18.03
CA ALA A 76 -14.23 4.55 18.31
C ALA A 76 -12.97 4.10 17.55
N ALA A 77 -11.97 3.58 18.27
CA ALA A 77 -10.80 2.97 17.65
C ALA A 77 -11.07 1.50 17.25
N ALA A 78 -10.48 1.09 16.12
CA ALA A 78 -10.32 -0.31 15.71
C ALA A 78 -8.83 -0.63 15.56
N THR A 79 -8.38 -1.73 16.16
CA THR A 79 -6.98 -2.16 16.19
C THR A 79 -6.81 -3.59 15.70
N TRP A 80 -5.76 -3.83 14.92
CA TRP A 80 -5.37 -5.17 14.49
C TRP A 80 -3.85 -5.24 14.28
N VAL A 81 -3.33 -6.47 14.19
CA VAL A 81 -1.93 -6.74 13.81
C VAL A 81 -1.93 -7.39 12.43
N SER A 82 -0.97 -7.02 11.59
CA SER A 82 -0.70 -7.72 10.33
C SER A 82 0.77 -8.09 10.23
N ALA A 83 1.06 -9.18 9.53
CA ALA A 83 2.40 -9.63 9.20
C ALA A 83 2.62 -9.59 7.68
N ILE A 84 3.85 -9.37 7.24
CA ILE A 84 4.26 -9.65 5.86
C ILE A 84 4.20 -11.17 5.66
N SER A 85 3.37 -11.63 4.73
CA SER A 85 3.21 -13.06 4.42
C SER A 85 4.06 -13.51 3.24
N GLU A 86 4.45 -12.58 2.38
CA GLU A 86 5.39 -12.83 1.28
C GLU A 86 6.16 -11.55 0.94
N ASP A 87 7.48 -11.69 0.84
CA ASP A 87 8.42 -10.64 0.48
C ASP A 87 9.19 -11.07 -0.79
N ARG A 88 8.88 -10.40 -1.91
CA ARG A 88 9.66 -10.53 -3.14
C ARG A 88 10.43 -9.24 -3.34
N THR A 89 11.66 -9.23 -2.86
CA THR A 89 12.55 -8.08 -2.89
C THR A 89 12.54 -7.36 -4.25
N GLY A 90 12.27 -6.05 -4.20
CA GLY A 90 12.25 -5.18 -5.37
C GLY A 90 10.98 -5.23 -6.23
N SER A 91 10.01 -6.09 -5.91
CA SER A 91 8.85 -6.34 -6.80
C SER A 91 7.50 -6.41 -6.10
N THR A 92 7.37 -7.13 -4.98
CA THR A 92 6.06 -7.36 -4.38
C THR A 92 6.15 -7.55 -2.87
N LEU A 93 5.19 -7.01 -2.14
CA LEU A 93 4.92 -7.37 -0.75
C LEU A 93 3.47 -7.83 -0.61
N PHE A 94 3.26 -8.89 0.17
CA PHE A 94 1.95 -9.30 0.65
C PHE A 94 1.89 -9.21 2.16
N TRP A 95 0.73 -8.87 2.68
CA TRP A 95 0.47 -8.88 4.10
C TRP A 95 -0.91 -9.44 4.40
N GLN A 96 -1.02 -10.00 5.60
CA GLN A 96 -2.26 -10.52 6.13
C GLN A 96 -2.38 -10.17 7.62
N SER A 97 -3.58 -9.83 8.04
CA SER A 97 -3.93 -9.66 9.45
C SER A 97 -3.85 -10.97 10.22
N GLU A 98 -3.40 -10.89 11.47
CA GLU A 98 -3.50 -11.98 12.44
C GLU A 98 -4.95 -12.12 12.92
N GLN A 99 -5.29 -13.29 13.46
CA GLN A 99 -6.62 -13.55 14.00
C GLN A 99 -6.88 -12.74 15.28
N GLY A 100 -8.16 -12.44 15.54
CA GLY A 100 -8.60 -11.83 16.80
C GLY A 100 -8.57 -10.30 16.84
N GLY A 101 -8.13 -9.64 15.76
CA GLY A 101 -8.20 -8.19 15.60
C GLY A 101 -9.61 -7.64 15.32
N ASP A 102 -9.75 -6.32 15.43
CA ASP A 102 -10.99 -5.61 15.10
C ASP A 102 -11.28 -5.59 13.59
N VAL A 103 -10.24 -5.77 12.78
CA VAL A 103 -10.25 -5.74 11.31
C VAL A 103 -9.49 -6.96 10.78
N GLU A 104 -10.11 -7.69 9.88
CA GLU A 104 -9.43 -8.64 9.02
C GLU A 104 -9.02 -7.91 7.75
N SER A 105 -7.72 -7.63 7.58
CA SER A 105 -7.16 -7.01 6.38
C SER A 105 -6.19 -7.95 5.69
N GLY A 106 -6.17 -7.92 4.35
CA GLY A 106 -5.13 -8.55 3.54
C GLY A 106 -4.86 -7.69 2.33
N GLY A 107 -3.62 -7.72 1.83
CA GLY A 107 -3.30 -6.96 0.64
C GLY A 107 -1.99 -7.33 0.00
N ARG A 108 -1.77 -6.69 -1.14
CA ARG A 108 -0.59 -6.83 -1.98
C ARG A 108 -0.22 -5.47 -2.52
N ILE A 109 1.06 -5.16 -2.55
CA ILE A 109 1.61 -4.04 -3.30
C ILE A 109 2.64 -4.56 -4.31
N ASP A 110 2.46 -4.17 -5.57
CA ASP A 110 3.35 -4.45 -6.69
C ASP A 110 4.12 -3.21 -7.09
N PHE A 111 5.40 -3.40 -7.39
CA PHE A 111 6.32 -2.43 -7.99
C PHE A 111 6.77 -2.99 -9.34
N LEU A 112 6.05 -2.63 -10.40
CA LEU A 112 6.27 -3.14 -11.74
C LEU A 112 7.16 -2.17 -12.51
N ASP A 113 8.21 -2.67 -13.16
CA ASP A 113 9.06 -1.84 -14.02
C ASP A 113 8.26 -1.34 -15.23
N GLY A 114 8.24 -0.02 -15.42
CA GLY A 114 7.63 0.67 -16.56
C GLY A 114 8.65 1.31 -17.49
N GLY A 115 9.93 0.97 -17.36
CA GLY A 115 11.03 1.48 -18.18
C GLY A 115 11.24 2.98 -18.00
N LEU A 116 11.30 3.72 -19.12
CA LEU A 116 11.59 5.16 -19.14
C LEU A 116 10.58 6.03 -18.36
N ARG A 117 9.40 5.50 -18.02
CA ARG A 117 8.37 6.22 -17.23
C ARG A 117 8.52 6.02 -15.72
N GLY A 118 9.50 5.22 -15.28
CA GLY A 118 9.62 4.74 -13.91
C GLY A 118 8.74 3.52 -13.67
N ALA A 119 8.39 3.24 -12.42
CA ALA A 119 7.64 2.06 -12.03
C ALA A 119 6.13 2.34 -11.83
N VAL A 120 5.33 1.32 -12.14
CA VAL A 120 3.90 1.26 -11.83
C VAL A 120 3.73 0.61 -10.46
N VAL A 121 3.20 1.38 -9.52
CA VAL A 121 2.86 0.91 -8.18
C VAL A 121 1.38 0.58 -8.14
N ARG A 122 1.05 -0.68 -7.82
CA ARG A 122 -0.34 -1.15 -7.71
C ARG A 122 -0.57 -1.72 -6.32
N VAL A 123 -1.57 -1.19 -5.62
CA VAL A 123 -2.01 -1.70 -4.32
C VAL A 123 -3.35 -2.37 -4.50
N THR A 124 -3.46 -3.60 -4.04
CA THR A 124 -4.71 -4.36 -3.93
C THR A 124 -4.97 -4.64 -2.46
N LEU A 125 -6.14 -4.26 -1.96
CA LEU A 125 -6.51 -4.40 -0.55
C LEU A 125 -7.89 -5.03 -0.43
N ALA A 126 -8.03 -5.94 0.51
CA ALA A 126 -9.31 -6.45 1.00
C ALA A 126 -9.38 -6.26 2.51
N PHE A 127 -10.55 -5.86 3.01
CA PHE A 127 -10.75 -5.78 4.45
C PHE A 127 -12.21 -6.04 4.85
N THR A 128 -12.39 -6.56 6.06
CA THR A 128 -13.69 -6.79 6.70
C THR A 128 -13.60 -6.42 8.18
N LEU A 129 -14.62 -5.75 8.71
CA LEU A 129 -14.72 -5.51 10.15
C LEU A 129 -15.20 -6.79 10.84
N SER A 130 -14.58 -7.18 11.95
CA SER A 130 -15.00 -8.37 12.68
C SER A 130 -16.32 -8.13 13.44
N ALA A 131 -17.01 -9.20 13.83
CA ALA A 131 -18.26 -9.14 14.61
C ALA A 131 -18.11 -8.39 15.95
N ARG A 132 -16.90 -8.37 16.53
CA ARG A 132 -16.57 -7.58 17.72
C ARG A 132 -16.65 -6.06 17.46
N SER A 133 -16.49 -5.64 16.21
CA SER A 133 -16.48 -4.25 15.74
C SER A 133 -17.81 -3.81 15.11
N LEU A 134 -18.69 -4.76 14.78
CA LEU A 134 -19.93 -4.57 14.00
C LEU A 134 -20.98 -3.64 14.63
N GLY A 135 -20.81 -3.20 15.89
CA GLY A 135 -21.68 -2.22 16.54
C GLY A 135 -21.13 -0.79 16.67
N ARG A 136 -19.88 -0.52 16.25
CA ARG A 136 -19.17 0.75 16.56
C ARG A 136 -18.83 1.60 15.33
N ILE A 137 -18.85 1.02 14.13
CA ILE A 137 -18.39 1.65 12.88
C ILE A 137 -19.41 1.37 11.76
N MET A 138 -19.97 2.42 11.16
CA MET A 138 -20.93 2.31 10.04
C MET A 138 -20.19 1.87 8.76
N THR A 139 -20.56 0.71 8.20
CA THR A 139 -19.77 -0.03 7.19
C THR A 139 -19.79 0.55 5.77
N SER A 140 -20.92 1.09 5.29
CA SER A 140 -21.04 1.49 3.86
C SER A 140 -20.34 2.81 3.50
N HIS A 141 -20.19 3.73 4.44
CA HIS A 141 -19.46 4.99 4.23
C HIS A 141 -17.95 4.80 4.35
N LEU A 142 -17.52 3.81 5.14
CA LEU A 142 -16.11 3.55 5.41
C LEU A 142 -15.36 3.13 4.15
N ASN A 143 -15.96 2.28 3.30
CA ASN A 143 -15.25 1.69 2.17
C ASN A 143 -14.85 2.72 1.11
N ARG A 144 -15.76 3.67 0.82
CA ARG A 144 -15.47 4.81 -0.07
C ARG A 144 -14.35 5.69 0.50
N GLN A 145 -14.36 5.92 1.81
CA GLN A 145 -13.35 6.72 2.49
C GLN A 145 -11.99 6.03 2.50
N VAL A 146 -11.95 4.71 2.75
CA VAL A 146 -10.71 3.90 2.71
C VAL A 146 -10.11 3.91 1.31
N ARG A 147 -10.90 3.67 0.25
CA ARG A 147 -10.42 3.74 -1.13
C ARG A 147 -9.87 5.13 -1.47
N ALA A 148 -10.61 6.19 -1.12
CA ALA A 148 -10.16 7.58 -1.33
C ALA A 148 -8.87 7.88 -0.57
N HIS A 149 -8.71 7.32 0.63
CA HIS A 149 -7.52 7.44 1.45
C HIS A 149 -6.31 6.72 0.84
N VAL A 150 -6.47 5.48 0.36
CA VAL A 150 -5.40 4.75 -0.35
C VAL A 150 -4.95 5.51 -1.59
N ARG A 151 -5.87 6.07 -2.38
CA ARG A 151 -5.51 6.96 -3.49
C ARG A 151 -4.69 8.17 -3.05
N ARG A 152 -5.01 8.76 -1.89
CA ARG A 152 -4.25 9.87 -1.32
C ARG A 152 -2.85 9.42 -0.91
N ILE A 153 -2.71 8.29 -0.23
CA ILE A 153 -1.42 7.68 0.13
C ILE A 153 -0.55 7.50 -1.11
N LEU A 154 -1.07 6.87 -2.16
CA LEU A 154 -0.33 6.65 -3.41
C LEU A 154 0.10 7.95 -4.09
N ARG A 155 -0.75 8.99 -4.06
CA ARG A 155 -0.35 10.33 -4.56
C ARG A 155 0.73 10.97 -3.70
N SER A 156 0.62 10.91 -2.38
CA SER A 156 1.65 11.43 -1.46
C SER A 156 2.96 10.68 -1.63
N PHE A 157 2.90 9.36 -1.84
CA PHE A 157 4.07 8.54 -2.13
C PHE A 157 4.76 8.98 -3.43
N LYS A 158 3.99 9.13 -4.51
CA LYS A 158 4.50 9.69 -5.78
C LYS A 158 5.20 11.04 -5.56
N GLN A 159 4.52 11.98 -4.92
CA GLN A 159 5.05 13.32 -4.67
C GLN A 159 6.35 13.28 -3.86
N MET A 160 6.38 12.49 -2.79
CA MET A 160 7.56 12.36 -1.93
C MET A 160 8.74 11.77 -2.71
N MET A 161 8.51 10.67 -3.43
CA MET A 161 9.57 10.01 -4.19
C MET A 161 10.09 10.89 -5.32
N GLU A 162 9.21 11.64 -6.01
CA GLU A 162 9.59 12.50 -7.13
C GLU A 162 10.22 13.83 -6.71
N ALA A 163 9.81 14.40 -5.57
CA ALA A 163 10.32 15.68 -5.07
C ALA A 163 11.83 15.66 -4.78
N HIS A 164 12.40 14.50 -4.41
CA HIS A 164 13.84 14.33 -4.19
C HIS A 164 14.68 14.50 -5.48
N GLU A 165 14.06 14.43 -6.68
CA GLU A 165 14.74 14.78 -7.93
C GLU A 165 14.68 16.25 -8.26
N ILE A 166 13.64 16.99 -7.85
CA ILE A 166 13.55 18.42 -8.18
C ILE A 166 14.69 19.19 -7.50
N ALA A 167 15.04 18.81 -6.28
CA ALA A 167 16.20 19.37 -5.57
C ALA A 167 17.55 18.94 -6.20
N THR A 168 17.66 17.69 -6.67
CA THR A 168 18.91 17.11 -7.18
C THR A 168 19.19 17.52 -8.64
N ALA A 169 18.18 17.55 -9.51
CA ALA A 169 18.28 18.01 -10.89
C ALA A 169 18.52 19.53 -10.99
N ALA A 170 17.94 20.33 -10.08
CA ALA A 170 18.23 21.75 -9.97
C ALA A 170 19.68 22.03 -9.53
N ARG A 171 20.27 21.15 -8.70
CA ARG A 171 21.67 21.22 -8.28
C ARG A 171 22.63 20.90 -9.43
N HIS A 172 22.31 19.91 -10.27
CA HIS A 172 23.15 19.55 -11.42
C HIS A 172 23.14 20.62 -12.53
N ARG A 173 21.99 21.29 -12.76
CA ARG A 173 21.86 22.37 -13.75
C ARG A 173 22.63 23.64 -13.38
N ARG A 174 22.81 23.94 -12.09
CA ARG A 174 23.63 25.09 -11.63
C ARG A 174 25.14 24.89 -11.83
N LEU A 175 25.61 23.64 -11.85
CA LEU A 175 27.04 23.35 -12.04
C LEU A 175 27.49 23.41 -13.51
N LEU A 176 26.56 23.26 -14.46
CA LEU A 176 26.85 23.36 -15.89
C LEU A 176 26.73 24.79 -16.45
N ASN A 177 26.12 25.71 -15.70
CA ASN A 177 25.88 27.10 -16.12
C ASN A 177 26.82 28.12 -15.48
N ASN A 178 27.88 27.68 -14.80
CA ASN A 178 28.88 28.57 -14.22
C ASN A 178 30.22 28.38 -14.96
N PRO A 179 30.48 29.10 -16.05
CA PRO A 179 31.81 29.08 -16.65
C PRO A 179 32.77 29.72 -15.64
N SER A 180 33.73 28.91 -15.18
CA SER A 180 34.77 29.31 -14.26
C SER A 180 35.40 30.63 -14.68
N GLN A 181 35.37 31.61 -13.78
CA GLN A 181 36.32 32.72 -13.74
C GLN A 181 37.40 32.36 -12.73
#